data_AF-A0A933K3P8-F1
#
_entry.id   AF-A0A933K3P8-F1
#
_cell.length_a   1.000
_cell.length_b   1.000
_cell.length_c   1.000
_cell.angle_alpha   90.00
_cell.angle_beta   90.00
_cell.angle_gamma   90.00
#
_symmetry.space_group_name_H-M   'P 1'
#
loop_
_entity.id
_entity.type
_entity.pdbx_description
1 polymer ?
#
loop_
_entity_poly.entity_id
_entity_poly.type
_entity_poly.pdbx_seq_one_letter_code
_entity_poly.pdbx_strand_id
1 'polypeptide(L)'
;MNIETMTQTIIRIMTRAVFMTAALCSHPSWLMAATGQAAATPATTAPVDVARLVGAALQGRGIVAPETGLTFLVALTLLSVAPALLLGLTSFTRITIVLAFLRQGLGIPGVPPNQVLAAVAIFLTLFSMQSTIEAVWQQAVQPYLGGKLPPLAAAGRG
;
A
#
# COMPACT_ATOMS: atom_id res chain seq x y z
N MET A 1 14.23 -26.77 -38.69
CA MET A 1 14.82 -25.89 -37.66
C MET A 1 13.73 -25.65 -36.63
N ASN A 2 13.67 -26.52 -35.63
CA ASN A 2 12.42 -26.85 -34.94
C ASN A 2 12.06 -25.80 -33.89
N ILE A 3 10.82 -25.32 -33.91
CA ILE A 3 10.25 -24.36 -32.93
C ILE A 3 10.38 -24.88 -31.48
N GLU A 4 10.44 -26.20 -31.29
CA GLU A 4 10.68 -26.85 -30.00
C GLU A 4 12.09 -26.54 -29.42
N THR A 5 13.14 -26.41 -30.24
CA THR A 5 14.48 -26.06 -29.73
C THR A 5 14.59 -24.57 -29.37
N MET A 6 13.80 -23.69 -29.98
CA MET A 6 13.72 -22.28 -29.61
C MET A 6 13.03 -22.08 -28.25
N THR A 7 11.89 -22.74 -28.03
CA THR A 7 11.16 -22.67 -26.75
C THR A 7 11.96 -23.25 -25.60
N GLN A 8 12.66 -24.38 -25.82
CA GLN A 8 13.55 -24.99 -24.81
C GLN A 8 14.76 -24.10 -24.46
N THR A 9 15.25 -23.31 -25.41
CA THR A 9 16.36 -22.38 -25.17
C THR A 9 15.91 -21.16 -24.36
N ILE A 10 14.73 -20.60 -24.66
CA ILE A 10 14.16 -19.46 -23.93
C ILE A 10 13.84 -19.85 -22.47
N ILE A 11 13.26 -21.03 -22.25
CA ILE A 11 12.96 -21.53 -20.90
C ILE A 11 14.24 -21.77 -20.09
N ARG A 12 15.32 -22.25 -20.72
CA ARG A 12 16.63 -22.41 -20.07
C ARG A 12 17.28 -21.08 -19.69
N ILE A 13 17.16 -20.06 -20.53
CA ILE A 13 17.71 -18.72 -20.26
C ILE A 13 16.93 -18.05 -19.11
N MET A 14 15.61 -18.11 -19.12
CA MET A 14 14.75 -17.56 -18.05
C MET A 14 15.01 -18.27 -16.71
N THR A 15 15.09 -19.60 -16.71
CA THR A 15 15.35 -20.38 -15.49
C THR A 15 16.73 -20.08 -14.90
N ARG A 16 17.78 -19.95 -15.73
CA ARG A 16 19.12 -19.57 -15.25
C ARG A 16 19.18 -18.13 -14.75
N ALA A 17 18.45 -17.19 -15.37
CA ALA A 17 18.37 -15.80 -14.92
C ALA A 17 17.73 -15.70 -13.53
N VAL A 18 16.59 -16.37 -13.30
CA VAL A 18 15.90 -16.39 -11.99
C VAL A 18 16.77 -17.01 -10.90
N PHE A 19 17.45 -18.12 -11.20
CA PHE A 19 18.35 -18.78 -10.24
C PHE A 19 19.60 -17.93 -9.95
N MET A 20 20.10 -17.19 -10.93
CA MET A 20 21.25 -16.29 -10.77
C MET A 20 20.88 -15.02 -9.97
N THR A 21 19.64 -14.51 -10.10
CA THR A 21 19.14 -13.43 -9.24
C THR A 21 18.97 -13.90 -7.79
N ALA A 22 18.51 -15.14 -7.58
CA ALA A 22 18.41 -15.74 -6.25
C ALA A 22 19.79 -16.02 -5.62
N ALA A 23 20.79 -16.41 -6.42
CA ALA A 23 22.15 -16.66 -5.95
C ALA A 23 22.92 -15.37 -5.61
N LEU A 24 22.62 -14.24 -6.27
CA LEU A 24 23.21 -12.94 -5.94
C LEU A 24 22.74 -12.39 -4.57
N CYS A 25 21.61 -12.86 -4.06
CA CYS A 25 21.11 -12.46 -2.73
C CYS A 25 21.85 -13.12 -1.56
N SER A 26 22.67 -14.16 -1.77
CA SER A 26 23.31 -14.91 -0.67
C SER A 26 24.77 -14.53 -0.38
N HIS A 27 25.39 -13.64 -1.17
CA HIS A 27 26.75 -13.13 -0.90
C HIS A 27 26.78 -11.59 -0.94
N PRO A 28 27.03 -10.89 0.18
CA PRO A 28 26.98 -9.42 0.26
C PRO A 28 28.20 -8.72 -0.38
N SER A 29 28.95 -9.39 -1.24
CA SER A 29 30.22 -8.89 -1.80
C SER A 29 30.06 -7.88 -2.96
N TRP A 30 28.85 -7.67 -3.48
CA TRP A 30 28.60 -6.64 -4.50
C TRP A 30 28.46 -5.22 -3.93
N LEU A 31 28.49 -5.06 -2.59
CA LEU A 31 28.49 -3.77 -1.91
C LEU A 31 29.82 -2.98 -2.03
N MET A 32 30.93 -3.60 -2.45
CA MET A 32 32.23 -2.90 -2.60
C MET A 32 32.62 -2.53 -4.04
N ALA A 33 31.92 -3.02 -5.07
CA ALA A 33 32.24 -2.71 -6.46
C ALA A 33 31.40 -1.56 -7.06
N ALA A 34 30.47 -1.00 -6.29
CA ALA A 34 29.56 0.06 -6.72
C ALA A 34 29.82 1.40 -6.01
N THR A 35 31.09 1.75 -5.71
CA THR A 35 31.48 3.15 -5.49
C THR A 35 31.44 3.90 -6.84
N GLY A 36 30.21 4.06 -7.32
CA GLY A 36 29.75 4.96 -8.36
C GLY A 36 28.32 5.41 -8.01
N GLN A 37 28.00 5.48 -6.71
CA GLN A 37 26.70 5.91 -6.22
C GLN A 37 26.69 7.43 -6.11
N ALA A 38 26.08 8.08 -7.10
CA ALA A 38 25.61 9.44 -7.00
C ALA A 38 24.90 9.62 -5.65
N ALA A 39 25.31 10.64 -4.91
CA ALA A 39 24.74 11.03 -3.62
C ALA A 39 23.29 11.51 -3.81
N ALA A 40 22.35 10.57 -3.94
CA ALA A 40 20.98 10.76 -3.54
C ALA A 40 20.90 10.27 -2.09
N THR A 41 21.07 11.19 -1.14
CA THR A 41 20.73 10.93 0.26
C THR A 41 19.28 10.44 0.32
N PRO A 42 19.01 9.20 0.74
CA PRO A 42 17.66 8.77 0.99
C PRO A 42 17.18 9.56 2.19
N ALA A 43 16.23 10.46 1.95
CA ALA A 43 15.41 11.00 3.01
C ALA A 43 14.95 9.81 3.86
N THR A 44 15.27 9.85 5.15
CA THR A 44 14.72 8.94 6.15
C THR A 44 13.22 9.15 6.19
N THR A 45 12.50 8.54 5.25
CA THR A 45 11.21 7.94 5.54
C THR A 45 11.57 6.69 6.34
N ALA A 46 11.47 6.77 7.65
CA ALA A 46 11.22 5.54 8.41
C ALA A 46 10.01 4.89 7.72
N PRO A 47 10.12 3.66 7.20
CA PRO A 47 8.94 2.96 6.72
C PRO A 47 8.00 2.90 7.92
N VAL A 48 6.75 3.35 7.74
CA VAL A 48 5.69 3.05 8.71
C VAL A 48 5.54 1.54 8.67
N ASP A 49 6.33 0.88 9.50
CA ASP A 49 6.41 -0.57 9.58
C ASP A 49 5.18 -1.04 10.35
N VAL A 50 4.08 -1.09 9.61
CA VAL A 50 2.78 -1.56 10.10
C VAL A 50 2.93 -2.97 10.68
N ALA A 51 3.89 -3.77 10.19
CA ALA A 51 4.20 -5.08 10.73
C ALA A 51 4.87 -5.03 12.11
N ARG A 52 5.73 -4.03 12.39
CA ARG A 52 6.22 -3.78 13.77
C ARG A 52 5.14 -3.28 14.71
N LEU A 53 4.24 -2.40 14.24
CA LEU A 53 3.14 -1.88 15.07
C LEU A 53 2.09 -2.96 15.38
N VAL A 54 1.78 -3.80 14.40
CA VAL A 54 0.92 -4.97 14.57
C VAL A 54 1.62 -6.03 15.42
N GLY A 55 2.91 -6.31 15.18
CA GLY A 55 3.70 -7.24 15.99
C GLY A 55 3.75 -6.86 17.48
N ALA A 56 3.92 -5.56 17.77
CA ALA A 56 3.86 -5.02 19.13
C ALA A 56 2.46 -5.13 19.76
N ALA A 57 1.39 -5.02 18.97
CA ALA A 57 0.01 -5.19 19.44
C ALA A 57 -0.36 -6.66 19.73
N LEU A 58 0.30 -7.61 19.07
CA LEU A 58 0.04 -9.05 19.19
C LEU A 58 0.79 -9.70 20.37
N GLN A 59 1.96 -9.17 20.74
CA GLN A 59 2.80 -9.76 21.80
C GLN A 59 2.17 -9.73 23.21
N GLY A 60 1.11 -8.93 23.43
CA GLY A 60 0.44 -8.80 24.73
C GLY A 60 -0.88 -9.56 24.91
N ARG A 61 -1.43 -10.20 23.86
CA ARG A 61 -2.74 -10.90 23.96
C ARG A 61 -2.56 -12.41 23.78
N GLY A 62 -2.50 -13.14 24.90
CA GLY A 62 -2.57 -14.61 24.91
C GLY A 62 -3.95 -15.10 24.47
N ILE A 63 -4.14 -15.30 23.16
CA ILE A 63 -5.37 -15.83 22.59
C ILE A 63 -5.20 -17.33 22.32
N VAL A 64 -5.51 -18.15 23.33
CA VAL A 64 -5.39 -19.63 23.29
C VAL A 64 -6.74 -20.35 23.20
N ALA A 65 -7.83 -19.65 22.86
CA ALA A 65 -9.10 -20.30 22.49
C ALA A 65 -9.20 -20.37 20.96
N PRO A 66 -9.20 -21.57 20.33
CA PRO A 66 -9.21 -21.71 18.88
C PRO A 66 -10.49 -21.15 18.21
N GLU A 67 -11.64 -21.17 18.90
CA GLU A 67 -12.90 -20.59 18.40
C GLU A 67 -12.84 -19.05 18.31
N THR A 68 -12.32 -18.37 19.33
CA THR A 68 -12.30 -16.90 19.41
C THR A 68 -11.04 -16.32 18.75
N GLY A 69 -9.93 -17.06 18.81
CA GLY A 69 -8.64 -16.68 18.21
C GLY A 69 -8.70 -16.61 16.70
N LEU A 70 -9.38 -17.54 16.04
CA LEU A 70 -9.52 -17.51 14.59
C LEU A 70 -10.33 -16.29 14.13
N THR A 71 -11.45 -15.96 14.79
CA THR A 71 -12.25 -14.76 14.48
C THR A 71 -11.45 -13.47 14.71
N PHE A 72 -10.69 -13.38 15.80
CA PHE A 72 -9.82 -12.22 16.05
C PHE A 72 -8.69 -12.11 15.02
N LEU A 73 -8.07 -13.22 14.63
CA LEU A 73 -7.04 -13.24 13.58
C LEU A 73 -7.59 -12.78 12.23
N VAL A 74 -8.79 -13.23 11.86
CA VAL A 74 -9.50 -12.79 10.64
C VAL A 74 -9.89 -11.31 10.72
N ALA A 75 -10.35 -10.83 11.88
CA ALA A 75 -10.67 -9.42 12.08
C ALA A 75 -9.43 -8.51 12.00
N LEU A 76 -8.29 -8.95 12.56
CA LEU A 76 -7.04 -8.20 12.53
C LEU A 76 -6.41 -8.15 11.14
N THR A 77 -6.52 -9.24 10.37
CA THR A 77 -6.09 -9.26 8.97
C THR A 77 -6.94 -8.33 8.11
N LEU A 78 -8.27 -8.33 8.28
CA LEU A 78 -9.15 -7.36 7.60
C LEU A 78 -8.83 -5.91 8.00
N LEU A 79 -8.62 -5.65 9.29
CA LEU A 79 -8.32 -4.31 9.79
C LEU A 79 -6.95 -3.79 9.31
N SER A 80 -5.98 -4.68 9.07
CA SER A 80 -4.68 -4.31 8.51
C SER A 80 -4.75 -3.93 7.02
N VAL A 81 -5.66 -4.54 6.26
CA VAL A 81 -5.83 -4.26 4.82
C VAL A 81 -6.76 -3.05 4.60
N ALA A 82 -7.72 -2.84 5.51
CA ALA A 82 -8.66 -1.72 5.48
C ALA A 82 -8.04 -0.33 5.23
N PRO A 83 -6.96 0.12 5.91
CA PRO A 83 -6.41 1.46 5.71
C PRO A 83 -5.79 1.66 4.32
N ALA A 84 -5.17 0.61 3.75
CA ALA A 84 -4.61 0.67 2.40
C ALA A 84 -5.71 0.74 1.34
N LEU A 85 -6.79 -0.04 1.50
CA LEU A 85 -7.95 0.02 0.61
C LEU A 85 -8.68 1.36 0.71
N LEU A 86 -8.84 1.92 1.91
CA LEU A 86 -9.45 3.23 2.11
C LEU A 86 -8.68 4.31 1.34
N LEU A 87 -7.35 4.31 1.41
CA LEU A 87 -6.54 5.28 0.68
C LEU A 87 -6.52 5.00 -0.84
N GLY A 88 -6.56 3.74 -1.25
CA GLY A 88 -6.55 3.34 -2.66
C GLY A 88 -7.86 3.65 -3.39
N LEU A 89 -9.00 3.47 -2.73
CA LEU A 89 -10.35 3.67 -3.29
C LEU A 89 -10.84 5.12 -3.20
N THR A 90 -10.08 6.02 -2.56
CA THR A 90 -10.47 7.42 -2.39
C THR A 90 -9.84 8.35 -3.42
N SER A 91 -10.25 9.62 -3.39
CA SER A 91 -9.67 10.72 -4.18
C SER A 91 -8.18 10.96 -3.90
N PHE A 92 -7.61 10.38 -2.83
CA PHE A 92 -6.18 10.42 -2.52
C PHE A 92 -5.31 9.99 -3.71
N THR A 93 -5.64 8.88 -4.37
CA THR A 93 -4.90 8.39 -5.55
C THR A 93 -4.97 9.37 -6.72
N ARG A 94 -6.15 9.96 -6.99
CA ARG A 94 -6.31 10.97 -8.07
C ARG A 94 -5.49 12.24 -7.79
N ILE A 95 -5.55 12.78 -6.58
CA ILE A 95 -4.83 13.99 -6.19
C ILE A 95 -3.32 13.77 -6.28
N THR A 96 -2.83 12.64 -5.79
CA THR A 96 -1.40 12.29 -5.81
C THR A 96 -0.85 12.17 -7.23
N ILE A 97 -1.61 11.55 -8.15
CA ILE A 97 -1.21 11.41 -9.57
C ILE A 97 -1.12 12.76 -10.27
N VAL A 98 -2.10 13.66 -10.03
CA VAL A 98 -2.08 15.01 -10.61
C VAL A 98 -0.88 15.82 -10.10
N LEU A 99 -0.59 15.75 -8.79
CA LEU A 99 0.59 16.38 -8.20
C LEU A 99 1.90 15.78 -8.74
N ALA A 100 1.94 14.47 -9.00
CA ALA A 100 3.11 13.80 -9.58
C ALA A 100 3.37 14.28 -11.02
N PHE A 101 2.33 14.43 -11.83
CA PHE A 101 2.45 15.00 -13.18
C PHE A 101 2.85 16.48 -13.16
N LEU A 102 2.29 17.28 -12.24
CA LEU A 102 2.72 18.67 -12.05
C LEU A 102 4.21 18.75 -11.71
N ARG A 103 4.71 17.86 -10.85
CA ARG A 103 6.13 17.80 -10.49
C ARG A 103 7.03 17.54 -11.69
N GLN A 104 6.64 16.61 -12.57
CA GLN A 104 7.41 16.32 -13.79
C GLN A 104 7.29 17.44 -14.83
N GLY A 105 6.16 18.14 -14.88
CA GLY A 105 5.92 19.27 -15.77
C GLY A 105 6.67 20.56 -15.39
N LEU A 106 7.00 20.75 -14.11
CA LEU A 106 7.72 21.94 -13.64
C LEU A 106 9.20 21.96 -14.03
N GLY A 107 9.79 20.84 -14.48
CA GLY A 107 11.15 20.78 -15.05
C GLY A 107 12.31 21.14 -14.10
N ILE A 108 12.02 21.51 -12.85
CA ILE A 108 13.02 21.96 -11.88
C ILE A 108 13.57 20.77 -11.08
N PRO A 109 14.89 20.55 -11.01
CA PRO A 109 15.46 19.59 -10.08
C PRO A 109 15.30 20.11 -8.63
N GLY A 110 14.57 19.38 -7.79
CA GLY A 110 14.40 19.71 -6.37
C GLY A 110 13.00 20.19 -5.95
N VAL A 111 12.05 20.31 -6.89
CA VAL A 111 10.64 20.58 -6.55
C VAL A 111 9.96 19.34 -5.93
N PRO A 112 8.99 19.58 -5.02
CA PRO A 112 9.20 19.44 -3.59
C PRO A 112 9.42 17.99 -3.12
N PRO A 113 10.00 17.79 -1.91
CA PRO A 113 10.27 16.47 -1.36
C PRO A 113 9.00 15.62 -1.35
N ASN A 114 9.10 14.32 -1.65
CA ASN A 114 7.96 13.39 -1.62
C ASN A 114 7.17 13.46 -0.30
N GLN A 115 7.83 13.81 0.81
CA GLN A 115 7.22 14.00 2.12
C GLN A 115 6.28 15.22 2.17
N VAL A 116 6.66 16.34 1.54
CA VAL A 116 5.81 17.54 1.47
C VAL A 116 4.62 17.30 0.54
N LEU A 117 4.84 16.64 -0.60
CA LEU A 117 3.75 16.25 -1.51
C LEU A 117 2.76 15.31 -0.81
N ALA A 118 3.25 14.34 -0.03
CA ALA A 118 2.39 13.43 0.73
C ALA A 118 1.57 14.17 1.80
N ALA A 119 2.19 15.11 2.53
CA ALA A 119 1.49 15.92 3.53
C ALA A 119 0.39 16.80 2.91
N VAL A 120 0.70 17.46 1.78
CA VAL A 120 -0.27 18.27 1.03
C VAL A 120 -1.39 17.40 0.45
N ALA A 121 -1.08 16.20 -0.04
CA ALA A 121 -2.07 15.27 -0.55
C ALA A 121 -3.04 14.80 0.54
N ILE A 122 -2.56 14.49 1.75
CA ILE A 122 -3.42 14.07 2.87
C ILE A 122 -4.31 15.23 3.32
N PHE A 123 -3.79 16.45 3.41
CA PHE A 123 -4.58 17.62 3.81
C PHE A 123 -5.68 17.94 2.79
N LEU A 124 -5.37 17.89 1.49
CA LEU A 124 -6.36 18.05 0.42
C LEU A 124 -7.37 16.90 0.36
N THR A 125 -6.94 15.68 0.71
CA THR A 125 -7.83 14.51 0.76
C THR A 125 -8.89 14.68 1.83
N LEU A 126 -8.51 15.11 3.04
CA LEU A 126 -9.47 15.38 4.11
C LEU A 126 -10.49 16.45 3.71
N PHE A 127 -10.06 17.48 3.00
CA PHE A 127 -10.96 18.52 2.46
C PHE A 127 -11.90 17.98 1.37
N SER A 128 -11.39 17.16 0.44
CA SER A 128 -12.21 16.57 -0.62
C SER A 128 -13.24 15.57 -0.07
N MET A 129 -12.90 14.82 0.98
CA MET A 129 -13.74 13.74 1.52
C MET A 129 -14.89 14.25 2.38
N GLN A 130 -14.89 15.53 2.79
CA GLN A 130 -16.05 16.18 3.41
C GLN A 130 -17.36 15.89 2.65
N SER A 131 -17.32 15.99 1.32
CA SER A 131 -18.51 15.74 0.47
C SER A 131 -19.02 14.29 0.50
N THR A 132 -18.11 13.32 0.62
CA THR A 132 -18.47 11.90 0.73
C THR A 132 -19.00 11.57 2.13
N ILE A 133 -18.40 12.16 3.17
CA ILE A 133 -18.85 11.99 4.56
C ILE A 133 -20.30 12.47 4.72
N GLU A 134 -20.64 13.62 4.15
CA GLU A 134 -22.01 14.17 4.18
C GLU A 134 -23.01 13.29 3.42
N ALA A 135 -22.64 12.77 2.25
CA ALA A 135 -23.48 11.86 1.47
C ALA A 135 -23.76 10.55 2.23
N VAL A 136 -22.74 9.93 2.81
CA VAL A 136 -22.86 8.70 3.61
C VAL A 136 -23.68 8.95 4.87
N TRP A 137 -23.53 10.12 5.51
CA TRP A 137 -24.30 10.47 6.69
C TRP A 137 -25.81 10.50 6.41
N GLN A 138 -26.20 11.13 5.29
CA GLN A 138 -27.61 11.26 4.88
C GLN A 138 -28.19 9.94 4.34
N GLN A 139 -27.41 9.16 3.59
CA GLN A 139 -27.90 8.00 2.85
C GLN A 139 -27.79 6.67 3.61
N ALA A 140 -26.82 6.53 4.50
CA ALA A 140 -26.55 5.28 5.21
C ALA A 140 -26.73 5.42 6.73
N VAL A 141 -26.12 6.44 7.35
CA VAL A 141 -26.08 6.55 8.83
C VAL A 141 -27.44 6.93 9.40
N GLN A 142 -28.07 7.98 8.86
CA GLN A 142 -29.37 8.45 9.34
C GLN A 142 -30.50 7.41 9.20
N PRO A 143 -30.66 6.68 8.07
CA PRO A 143 -31.67 5.63 7.96
C PRO A 143 -31.34 4.35 8.74
N TYR A 144 -30.07 4.05 9.00
CA TYR A 144 -29.68 2.95 9.90
C TYR A 144 -30.10 3.22 11.34
N LEU A 145 -29.83 4.42 11.86
CA LEU A 145 -30.23 4.83 13.20
C LEU A 145 -31.76 4.94 13.35
N GLY A 146 -32.46 5.29 12.26
CA GLY A 146 -33.93 5.30 12.21
C GLY A 146 -34.58 3.92 12.09
N GLY A 147 -33.81 2.82 12.11
CA GLY A 147 -34.32 1.44 12.03
C GLY A 147 -34.89 1.05 10.65
N LYS A 148 -34.66 1.86 9.61
CA LYS A 148 -35.27 1.67 8.28
C LYS A 148 -34.44 0.80 7.34
N LEU A 149 -33.23 0.38 7.74
CA LEU A 149 -32.33 -0.43 6.91
C LEU A 149 -31.66 -1.54 7.74
N PRO A 150 -31.70 -2.82 7.28
CA PRO A 150 -30.83 -3.85 7.84
C PRO A 150 -29.35 -3.55 7.50
N PRO A 151 -28.40 -4.00 8.34
CA PRO A 151 -26.96 -3.67 8.19
C PRO A 151 -26.41 -3.99 6.79
N LEU A 152 -26.88 -5.09 6.19
CA LEU A 152 -26.47 -5.52 4.85
C LEU A 152 -26.96 -4.58 3.74
N ALA A 153 -28.14 -3.99 3.89
CA ALA A 153 -28.71 -3.05 2.91
C ALA A 153 -28.18 -1.62 3.06
N ALA A 154 -27.64 -1.28 4.23
CA ALA A 154 -26.94 -0.02 4.48
C ALA A 154 -25.54 -0.04 3.85
N ALA A 155 -24.83 -1.17 3.91
CA ALA A 155 -23.49 -1.33 3.33
C ALA A 155 -23.46 -1.20 1.79
N GLY A 156 -24.55 -1.58 1.10
CA GLY A 156 -24.64 -1.49 -0.37
C GLY A 156 -25.09 -0.13 -0.92
N ARG A 157 -25.36 0.86 -0.06
CA ARG A 157 -25.82 2.21 -0.45
C ARG A 157 -24.83 3.33 -0.13
N GLY A 158 -23.71 3.02 0.53
CA GLY A 158 -22.63 3.96 0.86
C GLY A 158 -21.45 3.86 -0.09
#